data_AF-A0A7H0SQ95-F1
#
_entry.id   AF-A0A7H0SQ95-F1
#
_cell.length_a   1.000
_cell.length_b   1.000
_cell.length_c   1.000
_cell.angle_alpha   90.00
_cell.angle_beta   90.00
_cell.angle_gamma   90.00
#
_symmetry.space_group_name_H-M   'P 1'
#
loop_
_entity.id
_entity.type
_entity.pdbx_description
1 polymer ?
#
loop_
_entity_poly.entity_id
_entity_poly.type
_entity_poly.pdbx_seq_one_letter_code
_entity_poly.pdbx_strand_id
1 'polypeptide(L)'
;MAKVYKSCGTDMARLASKSAVLDEAAAKIKARAEAAAATHKKTSRYSGNFRIGKAPGKKGVVDRYVYNDHHAALAIEYGHFAENRDGNPGRFVPGQFNLHKGLGA
;
A
#
# COMPACT_ATOMS: atom_id res chain seq x y z
N MET A 1 29.48 27.91 21.49
CA MET A 1 28.36 27.18 22.13
C MET A 1 27.27 26.98 21.07
N ALA A 2 26.86 25.75 20.78
CA ALA A 2 25.86 25.49 19.73
C ALA A 2 24.44 25.78 20.24
N LYS A 3 23.67 26.60 19.53
CA LYS A 3 22.23 26.79 19.79
C LYS A 3 21.46 25.63 19.18
N VAL A 4 20.87 24.77 20.02
CA VAL A 4 19.97 23.71 19.57
C VAL A 4 18.53 24.23 19.60
N TYR A 5 17.91 24.36 18.43
CA TYR A 5 16.53 24.80 18.30
C TYR A 5 15.58 23.61 18.45
N LYS A 6 14.55 23.74 19.29
CA LYS A 6 13.55 22.68 19.54
C LYS A 6 12.82 22.20 18.26
N SER A 7 12.76 23.03 17.21
CA SER A 7 12.14 22.68 15.92
C SER A 7 13.04 21.87 14.98
N CYS A 8 14.36 21.85 15.22
CA CYS A 8 15.35 21.32 14.30
C CYS A 8 15.03 19.88 13.85
N GLY A 9 14.62 19.00 14.77
CA GLY A 9 14.23 17.63 14.42
C GLY A 9 13.00 17.54 13.51
N THR A 10 12.02 18.44 13.67
CA THR A 10 10.84 18.49 12.79
C THR A 10 11.21 19.01 11.41
N ASP A 11 12.08 20.02 11.35
CA ASP A 11 12.51 20.63 10.10
C ASP A 11 13.37 19.64 9.27
N MET A 12 14.24 18.88 9.93
CA MET A 12 14.99 17.78 9.30
C MET A 12 14.06 16.67 8.81
N ALA A 13 13.04 16.30 9.58
CA ALA A 13 12.06 15.30 9.15
C ALA A 13 11.26 15.76 7.92
N ARG A 14 10.86 17.04 7.85
CA ARG A 14 10.21 17.63 6.68
C ARG A 14 11.12 17.61 5.46
N LEU A 15 12.40 17.94 5.64
CA LEU A 15 13.38 17.91 4.57
C LEU A 15 13.55 16.48 4.03
N ALA A 16 13.78 15.51 4.91
CA ALA A 16 13.89 14.10 4.55
C ALA A 16 12.62 13.58 3.85
N SER A 17 11.44 14.04 4.29
CA SER A 17 10.17 13.67 3.68
C SER A 17 10.02 14.13 2.23
N LYS A 18 10.81 15.08 1.75
CA LYS A 18 10.80 15.49 0.34
C LYS A 18 11.79 14.70 -0.53
N SER A 19 12.57 13.80 0.07
CA SER A 19 13.58 13.00 -0.63
C SER A 19 12.96 12.05 -1.66
N ALA A 20 13.58 11.97 -2.84
CA ALA A 20 13.25 10.99 -3.88
C ALA A 20 13.42 9.54 -3.41
N VAL A 21 14.25 9.30 -2.39
CA VAL A 21 14.46 7.96 -1.80
C VAL A 21 13.15 7.35 -1.28
N LEU A 22 12.22 8.17 -0.78
CA LEU A 22 10.91 7.69 -0.33
C LEU A 22 10.01 7.29 -1.51
N ASP A 23 10.13 7.98 -2.65
CA ASP A 23 9.41 7.64 -3.87
C ASP A 23 9.96 6.34 -4.47
N GLU A 24 11.28 6.13 -4.46
CA GLU A 24 11.93 4.88 -4.86
C GLU A 24 11.54 3.70 -3.96
N ALA A 25 11.52 3.91 -2.64
CA ALA A 25 11.09 2.88 -1.69
C ALA A 25 9.64 2.47 -1.94
N ALA A 26 8.75 3.44 -2.17
CA ALA A 26 7.36 3.17 -2.51
C ALA A 26 7.23 2.44 -3.86
N ALA A 27 8.04 2.78 -4.86
CA ALA A 27 8.09 2.07 -6.14
C ALA A 27 8.51 0.61 -5.98
N LYS A 28 9.48 0.32 -5.11
CA LYS A 28 9.89 -1.06 -4.79
C LYS A 28 8.76 -1.85 -4.12
N ILE A 29 8.04 -1.26 -3.16
CA ILE A 29 6.89 -1.91 -2.51
C ILE A 29 5.79 -2.18 -3.53
N LYS A 30 5.47 -1.20 -4.38
CA LYS A 30 4.50 -1.35 -5.46
C LYS A 30 4.86 -2.51 -6.39
N ALA A 31 6.11 -2.57 -6.87
CA ALA A 31 6.56 -3.63 -7.77
C ALA A 31 6.46 -5.02 -7.13
N ARG A 32 6.73 -5.14 -5.82
CA ARG A 32 6.55 -6.40 -5.09
C ARG A 32 5.08 -6.79 -4.96
N ALA A 33 4.19 -5.84 -4.69
CA ALA A 33 2.74 -6.09 -4.64
C ALA A 33 2.19 -6.52 -6.01
N GLU A 34 2.66 -5.90 -7.10
CA GLU A 34 2.36 -6.29 -8.48
C GLU A 34 2.85 -7.71 -8.78
N ALA A 35 4.09 -8.04 -8.40
CA ALA A 35 4.66 -9.37 -8.57
C ALA A 35 3.90 -10.43 -7.78
N ALA A 36 3.53 -10.15 -6.52
CA ALA A 36 2.72 -11.04 -5.69
C ALA A 36 1.36 -11.31 -6.36
N ALA A 37 0.69 -10.25 -6.83
CA ALA A 37 -0.58 -10.37 -7.54
C ALA A 37 -0.45 -11.17 -8.85
N ALA A 38 0.65 -11.04 -9.58
CA ALA A 38 0.90 -11.75 -10.83
C ALA A 38 1.06 -13.26 -10.67
N THR A 39 1.36 -13.76 -9.45
CA THR A 39 1.41 -15.21 -9.18
C THR A 39 0.02 -15.86 -9.20
N HIS A 40 -1.04 -15.07 -9.09
CA HIS A 40 -2.42 -15.54 -9.03
C HIS A 40 -3.11 -15.50 -10.40
N LYS A 41 -4.02 -16.44 -10.65
CA LYS A 41 -4.78 -16.49 -11.92
C LYS A 41 -5.83 -15.37 -11.97
N LYS A 42 -6.03 -14.79 -13.16
CA LYS A 42 -7.07 -13.76 -13.46
C LYS A 42 -6.95 -12.45 -12.68
N THR A 43 -5.76 -12.07 -12.24
CA THR A 43 -5.49 -10.83 -11.49
C THR A 43 -4.90 -9.71 -12.34
N SER A 44 -4.86 -9.83 -13.68
CA SER A 44 -4.27 -8.81 -14.57
C SER A 44 -4.91 -7.42 -14.40
N ARG A 45 -6.24 -7.35 -14.29
CA ARG A 45 -6.95 -6.10 -14.01
C ARG A 45 -6.69 -5.57 -12.59
N TYR A 46 -6.45 -6.45 -11.62
CA TYR A 46 -6.17 -6.06 -10.24
C TYR A 46 -4.73 -5.56 -10.06
N SER A 47 -3.75 -6.27 -10.63
CA SER A 47 -2.32 -5.92 -10.59
C SER A 47 -2.04 -4.57 -11.24
N GLY A 48 -2.69 -4.23 -12.35
CA GLY A 48 -2.55 -2.91 -12.99
C GLY A 48 -3.12 -1.73 -12.19
N ASN A 49 -3.80 -1.97 -11.06
CA ASN A 49 -4.42 -0.92 -10.24
C ASN A 49 -3.63 -0.51 -9.00
N PHE A 50 -2.39 -0.99 -8.84
CA PHE A 50 -1.53 -0.50 -7.77
C PHE A 50 -1.01 0.92 -8.03
N ARG A 51 -1.16 1.79 -7.04
CA ARG A 51 -0.84 3.21 -7.08
C ARG A 51 0.01 3.60 -5.88
N ILE A 52 0.75 4.70 -6.02
CA ILE A 52 1.49 5.32 -4.93
C ILE A 52 0.81 6.65 -4.62
N GLY A 53 0.42 6.83 -3.36
CA GLY A 53 -0.14 8.07 -2.85
C GLY A 53 0.82 8.76 -1.88
N LYS A 54 0.52 10.02 -1.58
CA LYS A 54 1.23 10.81 -0.57
C LYS A 54 0.28 11.14 0.58
N ALA A 55 0.64 10.76 1.80
CA ALA A 55 -0.14 11.05 2.99
C ALA A 55 0.56 12.16 3.80
N PRO A 56 -0.12 13.28 4.10
CA PRO A 56 0.41 14.27 5.01
C PRO A 56 0.42 13.69 6.44
N GLY A 57 1.62 13.49 6.97
CA GLY A 57 1.89 13.11 8.34
C GLY A 57 1.91 14.32 9.30
N LYS A 58 2.21 14.02 10.57
CA LYS A 58 2.25 15.04 11.63
C LYS A 58 3.26 16.13 11.29
N LYS A 59 2.89 17.37 11.59
CA LYS A 59 3.74 18.57 11.43
C LYS A 59 4.22 18.79 9.99
N GLY A 60 3.53 18.28 8.96
CA GLY A 60 3.87 18.54 7.54
C GLY A 60 4.95 17.64 6.96
N VAL A 61 5.33 16.56 7.66
CA VAL A 61 6.06 15.44 7.07
C VAL A 61 5.15 14.75 6.07
N VAL A 62 5.65 14.31 4.92
CA VAL A 62 4.86 13.60 3.91
C VAL A 62 5.38 12.18 3.75
N ASP A 63 4.51 11.20 3.93
CA ASP A 63 4.83 9.78 3.73
C ASP A 63 4.28 9.29 2.39
N ARG A 64 4.77 8.15 1.93
CA ARG A 64 4.28 7.46 0.73
C ARG A 64 3.53 6.22 1.18
N TYR A 65 2.41 5.94 0.53
CA TYR A 65 1.67 4.72 0.74
C TYR A 65 1.37 4.07 -0.61
N VAL A 66 1.30 2.74 -0.60
CA VAL A 66 0.91 1.94 -1.77
C VAL A 66 -0.51 1.43 -1.54
N TYR A 67 -1.37 1.59 -2.54
CA TYR A 67 -2.78 1.20 -2.46
C TYR A 67 -3.25 0.62 -3.78
N ASN A 68 -4.41 -0.02 -3.79
CA ASN A 68 -5.03 -0.59 -4.98
C ASN A 68 -6.47 -0.04 -5.14
N ASP A 69 -6.74 0.58 -6.28
CA ASP A 69 -8.03 1.23 -6.59
C ASP A 69 -9.07 0.31 -7.23
N HIS A 70 -8.78 -0.99 -7.34
CA HIS A 70 -9.74 -1.92 -7.90
C HIS A 70 -10.94 -2.07 -6.95
N HIS A 71 -12.18 -2.02 -7.47
CA HIS A 71 -13.40 -2.17 -6.67
C HIS A 71 -13.42 -3.42 -5.78
N ALA A 72 -12.82 -4.52 -6.27
CA ALA A 72 -12.69 -5.78 -5.53
C ALA A 72 -11.43 -5.85 -4.64
N ALA A 73 -10.68 -4.77 -4.43
CA ALA A 73 -9.37 -4.82 -3.77
C ALA A 73 -9.45 -5.38 -2.35
N LEU A 74 -10.45 -4.98 -1.56
CA LEU A 74 -10.64 -5.50 -0.19
C LEU A 74 -10.93 -7.01 -0.19
N ALA A 75 -11.83 -7.45 -1.08
CA ALA A 75 -12.22 -8.85 -1.20
C ALA A 75 -11.08 -9.74 -1.70
N ILE A 76 -10.18 -9.20 -2.53
CA ILE A 76 -8.97 -9.90 -3.01
C ILE A 76 -7.89 -9.92 -1.93
N GLU A 77 -7.70 -8.82 -1.21
CA GLU A 77 -6.63 -8.71 -0.20
C GLU A 77 -6.93 -9.57 1.02
N TYR A 78 -8.14 -9.45 1.59
CA TYR A 78 -8.51 -10.06 2.87
C TYR A 78 -9.45 -11.27 2.74
N GLY A 79 -10.02 -11.50 1.56
CA GLY A 79 -10.99 -12.56 1.31
C GLY A 79 -12.43 -12.07 1.41
N HIS A 80 -13.36 -12.93 1.02
CA HIS A 80 -14.80 -12.66 1.03
C HIS A 80 -15.60 -13.98 1.04
N PHE A 81 -16.88 -13.91 1.39
CA PHE A 81 -17.80 -15.03 1.16
C PHE A 81 -18.29 -14.99 -0.28
N ALA A 82 -18.13 -16.09 -1.02
CA ALA A 82 -18.70 -16.22 -2.35
C ALA A 82 -20.21 -16.42 -2.23
N GLU A 83 -21.00 -15.67 -3.01
CA GLU A 83 -22.45 -15.85 -3.06
C GLU A 83 -22.79 -17.21 -3.70
N ASN A 84 -23.73 -17.92 -3.09
CA ASN A 84 -24.33 -19.11 -3.69
C ASN A 84 -25.48 -18.70 -4.65
N ARG A 85 -26.07 -19.66 -5.37
CA ARG A 85 -27.12 -19.39 -6.37
C ARG A 85 -28.34 -18.65 -5.82
N ASP A 86 -28.57 -18.73 -4.52
CA ASP A 86 -29.71 -18.13 -3.83
C ASP A 86 -29.38 -16.76 -3.19
N GLY A 87 -28.18 -16.21 -3.47
CA GLY A 87 -27.75 -14.91 -2.94
C GLY A 87 -27.33 -14.92 -1.46
N ASN A 88 -27.25 -16.09 -0.83
CA ASN A 88 -26.78 -16.24 0.53
C ASN A 88 -25.24 -16.34 0.59
N PRO A 89 -24.60 -16.04 1.74
CA PRO A 89 -23.17 -16.27 1.92
C PRO A 89 -22.86 -17.76 1.78
N GLY A 90 -22.08 -18.10 0.74
CA GLY A 90 -21.61 -19.45 0.49
C GLY A 90 -20.24 -19.71 1.13
N ARG A 91 -19.34 -20.34 0.37
CA ARG A 91 -18.00 -20.69 0.86
C ARG A 91 -17.11 -19.44 1.00
N PHE A 92 -16.35 -19.36 2.08
CA PHE A 92 -15.32 -18.34 2.25
C PHE A 92 -14.16 -18.57 1.25
N VAL A 93 -13.81 -17.50 0.53
CA VAL A 93 -12.67 -17.42 -0.37
C VAL A 93 -11.55 -16.66 0.35
N PRO A 94 -10.39 -17.30 0.60
CA PRO A 94 -9.30 -16.65 1.34
C PRO A 94 -8.67 -15.51 0.54
N GLY A 95 -8.23 -14.48 1.26
CA GLY A 95 -7.49 -13.36 0.71
C GLY A 95 -6.09 -13.75 0.22
N GLN A 96 -5.55 -12.93 -0.68
CA GLN A 96 -4.24 -13.13 -1.29
C GLN A 96 -3.12 -12.35 -0.60
N PHE A 97 -3.47 -11.33 0.20
CA PHE A 97 -2.53 -10.53 0.99
C PHE A 97 -1.37 -9.94 0.15
N ASN A 98 -1.68 -9.41 -1.04
CA ASN A 98 -0.67 -8.96 -2.00
C ASN A 98 0.07 -7.71 -1.51
N LEU A 99 -0.61 -6.77 -0.85
CA LEU A 99 0.03 -5.59 -0.27
C LEU A 99 0.90 -5.97 0.94
N HIS A 100 0.42 -6.88 1.79
CA HIS A 100 1.18 -7.37 2.94
C HIS A 100 2.48 -8.07 2.52
N LYS A 101 2.40 -8.96 1.53
CA LYS A 101 3.59 -9.59 0.93
C LYS A 101 4.52 -8.56 0.30
N GLY A 102 3.97 -7.49 -0.28
CA GLY A 102 4.75 -6.38 -0.83
C GLY A 102 5.61 -5.63 0.19
N LEU A 103 5.15 -5.58 1.45
CA LEU A 103 5.89 -4.98 2.58
C LEU A 103 7.03 -5.88 3.08
N GLY A 104 7.03 -7.17 2.74
CA GLY A 104 8.01 -8.14 3.23
C GLY A 104 7.69 -8.71 4.62
N ALA A 105 6.40 -8.68 5.00
CA ALA A 105 5.87 -9.35 6.20
C ALA A 105 5.48 -10.81 5.91
#